data_AF-A0AAV9A8D5-F1
#
_entry.id   AF-A0AAV9A8D5-F1
#
_cell.length_a   1.000
_cell.length_b   1.000
_cell.length_c   1.000
_cell.angle_alpha   90.00
_cell.angle_beta   90.00
_cell.angle_gamma   90.00
#
_symmetry.space_group_name_H-M   'P 1'
#
loop_
_entity.id
_entity.type
_entity.pdbx_description
1 polymer ?
#
loop_
_entity_poly.entity_id
_entity_poly.type
_entity_poly.pdbx_seq_one_letter_code
_entity_poly.pdbx_strand_id
1 'polypeptide(L)'
;MQRRFLLGSAAAAAAAAAKLILTREENNNAAPLESVKETILSKNGLTPSRAEQTSALSATAPDRPLDLLVIGGGATGSGVALDAATRGLRVGLVERDDFSSGSSSRSTKLLHGGVRYLEKAVFNLDYGQLKLVLHALEERNRVMQNAPHMCRPLPTLTPCYSWFDVVYYWAGLKAYDLVAGTRVLRLSSMAEDAVDAAIKHGNLKPSNACVTSHLPILGAYKWEPSSFTTLAQSCVRMKRTRNGKVIPGTMDASVAKHLSSSYGSMAEQDENLGKRLAHGYPYLEAEVAYCVRNEYCESAIDFIARRTRLAFLDVNAAAQALPRIIQVLATERGWNGERLERERMDAEGFLQTFKTVKMLPS
;
A
#
# COMPACT_ATOMS: atom_id res chain seq x y z
N MET A 1 -5.44 74.65 -14.29
CA MET A 1 -4.90 74.52 -15.66
C MET A 1 -3.84 73.42 -15.67
N GLN A 2 -3.98 72.48 -16.61
CA GLN A 2 -2.98 71.61 -17.25
C GLN A 2 -2.08 70.61 -16.47
N ARG A 3 -2.44 69.34 -16.72
CA ARG A 3 -1.69 68.09 -16.97
C ARG A 3 -0.21 68.16 -17.44
N ARG A 4 0.48 67.06 -17.06
CA ARG A 4 1.51 66.24 -17.78
C ARG A 4 2.95 66.76 -17.85
N PHE A 5 3.88 66.05 -17.18
CA PHE A 5 4.80 65.06 -17.78
C PHE A 5 5.74 64.54 -16.67
N LEU A 6 5.83 63.22 -16.50
CA LEU A 6 7.00 62.50 -15.95
C LEU A 6 6.74 60.98 -16.07
N LEU A 7 6.67 60.50 -17.31
CA LEU A 7 7.02 59.12 -17.63
C LEU A 7 8.55 59.09 -17.76
N GLY A 8 9.25 58.43 -16.83
CA GLY A 8 10.71 58.33 -16.93
C GLY A 8 11.47 57.65 -15.80
N SER A 9 10.85 57.26 -14.68
CA SER A 9 11.59 56.68 -13.54
C SER A 9 11.04 55.35 -13.00
N ALA A 10 9.95 54.80 -13.54
CA ALA A 10 9.37 53.55 -13.03
C ALA A 10 9.99 52.28 -13.63
N ALA A 11 10.54 52.33 -14.85
CA ALA A 11 11.11 51.14 -15.50
C ALA A 11 12.53 50.81 -15.00
N ALA A 12 13.31 51.81 -14.57
CA ALA A 12 14.66 51.59 -14.05
C ALA A 12 14.65 51.10 -12.58
N ALA A 13 13.66 51.51 -11.79
CA ALA A 13 13.53 51.10 -10.39
C ALA A 13 13.05 49.64 -10.24
N ALA A 14 12.16 49.18 -11.11
CA ALA A 14 11.67 47.79 -11.07
C ALA A 14 12.74 46.78 -11.53
N ALA A 15 13.55 47.12 -12.54
CA ALA A 15 14.66 46.27 -12.98
C ALA A 15 15.81 46.23 -11.97
N ALA A 16 16.10 47.35 -11.28
CA ALA A 16 17.10 47.38 -10.22
C ALA A 16 16.63 46.64 -8.96
N ALA A 17 15.34 46.75 -8.58
CA ALA A 17 14.78 46.00 -7.45
C ALA A 17 14.69 44.49 -7.74
N ALA A 18 14.27 44.08 -8.95
CA ALA A 18 14.24 42.66 -9.32
C ALA A 18 15.65 42.06 -9.42
N LYS A 19 16.64 42.82 -9.94
CA LYS A 19 18.03 42.36 -9.99
C LYS A 19 18.68 42.34 -8.60
N LEU A 20 18.30 43.26 -7.69
CA LEU A 20 18.75 43.25 -6.29
C LEU A 20 18.05 42.16 -5.45
N ILE A 21 16.81 41.79 -5.77
CA ILE A 21 16.09 40.69 -5.10
C ILE A 21 16.58 39.33 -5.61
N LEU A 22 16.79 39.16 -6.92
CA LEU A 22 17.36 37.93 -7.50
C LEU A 22 18.85 37.74 -7.11
N THR A 23 19.66 38.80 -7.05
CA THR A 23 21.05 38.71 -6.54
C THR A 23 21.12 38.58 -5.02
N ARG A 24 20.06 38.94 -4.29
CA ARG A 24 19.97 38.73 -2.82
C ARG A 24 19.42 37.36 -2.45
N GLU A 25 18.68 36.68 -3.33
CA GLU A 25 18.30 35.27 -3.14
C GLU A 25 19.45 34.29 -3.46
N GLU A 26 20.38 34.63 -4.37
CA GLU A 26 21.57 33.80 -4.60
C GLU A 26 22.64 33.96 -3.49
N ASN A 27 22.74 35.13 -2.84
CA ASN A 27 23.75 35.39 -1.81
C ASN A 27 23.31 35.20 -0.35
N ASN A 28 22.02 35.06 -0.04
CA ASN A 28 21.55 34.86 1.34
C ASN A 28 21.18 33.42 1.71
N ASN A 29 21.21 32.46 0.77
CA ASN A 29 20.96 31.05 1.09
C ASN A 29 22.23 30.27 1.45
N ALA A 30 23.41 30.86 1.26
CA ALA A 30 24.69 30.25 1.66
C ALA A 30 24.97 30.40 3.16
N ALA A 31 24.67 31.55 3.78
CA ALA A 31 24.97 31.77 5.21
C ALA A 31 24.19 30.86 6.19
N PRO A 32 22.89 30.54 5.98
CA PRO A 32 22.18 29.59 6.83
C PRO A 32 22.72 28.17 6.63
N LEU A 33 22.97 27.78 5.39
CA LEU A 33 23.44 26.44 5.05
C LEU A 33 24.90 26.23 5.48
N GLU A 34 25.76 27.24 5.34
CA GLU A 34 27.14 27.22 5.84
C GLU A 34 27.17 27.28 7.36
N SER A 35 26.31 28.04 8.04
CA SER A 35 26.23 27.97 9.51
C SER A 35 25.74 26.62 10.01
N VAL A 36 24.83 25.97 9.27
CA VAL A 36 24.34 24.61 9.57
C VAL A 36 25.43 23.58 9.28
N LYS A 37 26.16 23.71 8.17
CA LYS A 37 27.34 22.88 7.85
C LYS A 37 28.44 23.07 8.88
N GLU A 38 28.76 24.31 9.24
CA GLU A 38 29.70 24.64 10.30
C GLU A 38 29.24 24.07 11.63
N THR A 39 27.95 24.10 11.97
CA THR A 39 27.41 23.48 13.19
C THR A 39 27.54 21.94 13.17
N ILE A 40 27.26 21.31 12.01
CA ILE A 40 27.43 19.86 11.80
C ILE A 40 28.92 19.47 11.85
N LEU A 41 29.82 20.34 11.37
CA LEU A 41 31.26 20.10 11.26
C LEU A 41 32.04 20.59 12.50
N SER A 42 31.46 21.46 13.33
CA SER A 42 32.14 22.07 14.47
C SER A 42 32.05 21.16 15.69
N LYS A 43 33.11 20.38 15.91
CA LYS A 43 33.62 19.84 17.19
C LYS A 43 32.71 19.02 18.13
N ASN A 44 31.42 18.84 17.85
CA ASN A 44 30.55 17.82 18.48
C ASN A 44 30.00 16.81 17.46
N GLY A 45 30.33 16.96 16.17
CA GLY A 45 29.77 16.19 15.05
C GLY A 45 30.76 15.27 14.33
N LEU A 46 31.94 15.00 14.89
CA LEU A 46 32.76 13.87 14.41
C LEU A 46 32.05 12.60 14.86
N THR A 47 31.63 11.76 13.91
CA THR A 47 31.23 10.40 14.23
C THR A 47 32.39 9.75 14.97
N PRO A 48 32.21 9.33 16.24
CA PRO A 48 33.29 8.75 17.02
C PRO A 48 33.86 7.57 16.23
N SER A 49 35.18 7.41 16.26
CA SER A 49 35.84 6.30 15.58
C SER A 49 35.25 4.98 16.08
N ARG A 50 35.32 3.93 15.26
CA ARG A 50 34.80 2.60 15.65
C ARG A 50 35.38 2.13 16.99
N ALA A 51 36.65 2.45 17.27
CA ALA A 51 37.32 2.14 18.53
C ALA A 51 36.73 2.91 19.73
N GLU A 52 36.39 4.18 19.55
CA GLU A 52 35.73 5.00 20.59
C GLU A 52 34.29 4.53 20.82
N GLN A 53 33.56 4.17 19.76
CA GLN A 53 32.20 3.61 19.86
C GLN A 53 32.19 2.27 20.59
N THR A 54 33.09 1.35 20.22
CA THR A 54 33.20 0.07 20.91
C THR A 54 33.70 0.24 22.33
N SER A 55 34.63 1.16 22.59
CA SER A 55 35.09 1.49 23.94
C SER A 55 33.94 2.05 24.79
N ALA A 56 33.11 2.95 24.27
CA ALA A 56 31.96 3.50 24.98
C ALA A 56 30.89 2.44 25.27
N LEU A 57 30.68 1.49 24.34
CA LEU A 57 29.76 0.37 24.53
C LEU A 57 30.33 -0.65 25.55
N SER A 58 31.62 -0.98 25.48
CA SER A 58 32.28 -1.94 26.38
C SER A 58 32.65 -1.37 27.74
N ALA A 59 32.72 -0.04 27.87
CA ALA A 59 32.77 0.67 29.15
C ALA A 59 31.41 0.74 29.85
N THR A 60 30.40 -0.01 29.39
CA THR A 60 29.23 -0.30 30.24
C THR A 60 29.65 -1.22 31.36
N ALA A 61 29.35 -0.80 32.58
CA ALA A 61 29.69 -1.49 33.80
C ALA A 61 28.41 -1.69 34.63
N PRO A 62 28.39 -2.62 35.61
CA PRO A 62 27.18 -2.89 36.40
C PRO A 62 26.65 -1.65 37.14
N ASP A 63 27.53 -0.72 37.50
CA ASP A 63 27.24 0.58 38.14
C ASP A 63 26.74 1.66 37.16
N ARG A 64 26.92 1.43 35.86
CA ARG A 64 26.45 2.30 34.79
C ARG A 64 26.01 1.46 33.58
N PRO A 65 24.81 0.85 33.61
CA PRO A 65 24.29 0.05 32.51
C PRO A 65 23.79 0.94 31.35
N LEU A 66 23.38 0.30 30.24
CA LEU A 66 22.51 0.92 29.24
C LEU A 66 21.06 0.82 29.72
N ASP A 67 20.27 1.84 29.41
CA ASP A 67 18.82 1.81 29.64
C ASP A 67 18.09 1.07 28.51
N LEU A 68 18.65 1.10 27.30
CA LEU A 68 18.09 0.44 26.12
C LEU A 68 19.20 -0.06 25.19
N LEU A 69 19.09 -1.30 24.73
CA LEU A 69 19.92 -1.83 23.65
C LEU A 69 19.03 -2.11 22.42
N VAL A 70 19.34 -1.46 21.32
CA VAL A 70 18.68 -1.66 20.04
C VAL A 70 19.55 -2.58 19.17
N ILE A 71 18.95 -3.65 18.65
CA ILE A 71 19.61 -4.62 17.78
C ILE A 71 19.05 -4.45 16.36
N GLY A 72 19.91 -4.09 15.42
CA GLY A 72 19.58 -3.71 14.05
C GLY A 72 19.41 -2.21 13.91
N GLY A 73 20.37 -1.55 13.26
CA GLY A 73 20.43 -0.13 12.95
C GLY A 73 19.84 0.27 11.59
N GLY A 74 18.92 -0.51 11.03
CA GLY A 74 18.11 -0.06 9.88
C GLY A 74 17.17 1.11 10.23
N ALA A 75 16.33 1.54 9.30
CA ALA A 75 15.47 2.73 9.47
C ALA A 75 14.65 2.75 10.78
N THR A 76 14.04 1.62 11.16
CA THR A 76 13.25 1.51 12.40
C THR A 76 14.14 1.56 13.64
N GLY A 77 15.25 0.82 13.66
CA GLY A 77 16.13 0.75 14.83
C GLY A 77 16.86 2.06 15.08
N SER A 78 17.31 2.74 14.02
CA SER A 78 17.86 4.09 14.11
C SER A 78 16.83 5.09 14.64
N GLY A 79 15.57 4.99 14.21
CA GLY A 79 14.47 5.80 14.73
C GLY A 79 14.20 5.55 16.22
N VAL A 80 14.19 4.29 16.65
CA VAL A 80 14.05 3.91 18.07
C VAL A 80 15.22 4.45 18.90
N ALA A 81 16.45 4.32 18.40
CA ALA A 81 17.63 4.81 19.10
C ALA A 81 17.60 6.34 19.25
N LEU A 82 17.17 7.07 18.22
CA LEU A 82 17.00 8.52 18.27
C LEU A 82 15.89 8.94 19.25
N ASP A 83 14.71 8.32 19.21
CA ASP A 83 13.62 8.63 20.15
C ASP A 83 14.03 8.35 21.60
N ALA A 84 14.71 7.23 21.86
CA ALA A 84 15.19 6.91 23.20
C ALA A 84 16.29 7.87 23.67
N ALA A 85 17.26 8.21 22.81
CA ALA A 85 18.33 9.15 23.14
C ALA A 85 17.80 10.57 23.39
N THR A 86 16.83 11.05 22.61
CA THR A 86 16.20 12.37 22.81
C THR A 86 15.38 12.47 24.10
N ARG A 87 14.94 11.33 24.65
CA ARG A 87 14.32 11.23 25.99
C ARG A 87 15.35 11.14 27.12
N GLY A 88 16.65 11.23 26.80
CA GLY A 88 17.75 11.18 27.77
C GLY A 88 18.13 9.78 28.23
N LEU A 89 17.64 8.72 27.57
CA LEU A 89 18.04 7.35 27.87
C LEU A 89 19.46 7.08 27.34
N ARG A 90 20.22 6.27 28.07
CA ARG A 90 21.52 5.78 27.61
C ARG A 90 21.31 4.57 26.70
N VAL A 91 21.37 4.82 25.40
CA VAL A 91 21.07 3.83 24.36
C VAL A 91 22.34 3.23 23.77
N GLY A 92 22.39 1.91 23.64
CA GLY A 92 23.31 1.23 22.73
C GLY A 92 22.59 0.81 21.46
N LEU A 93 23.24 0.93 20.31
CA LEU A 93 22.75 0.42 19.03
C LEU A 93 23.82 -0.46 18.40
N VAL A 94 23.46 -1.68 18.02
CA VAL A 94 24.35 -2.61 17.32
C VAL A 94 23.76 -3.00 15.98
N GLU A 95 24.57 -2.91 14.93
CA GLU A 95 24.24 -3.29 13.56
C GLU A 95 25.35 -4.22 13.03
N ARG A 96 24.96 -5.23 12.24
CA ARG A 96 25.87 -6.18 11.60
C ARG A 96 26.59 -5.54 10.41
N ASP A 97 25.85 -4.78 9.60
CA ASP A 97 26.35 -4.12 8.40
C ASP A 97 26.69 -2.64 8.70
N ASP A 98 26.13 -1.69 7.95
CA ASP A 98 26.25 -0.25 8.22
C ASP A 98 24.93 0.33 8.75
N PHE A 99 25.00 1.42 9.50
CA PHE A 99 23.80 2.09 10.01
C PHE A 99 22.93 2.57 8.84
N SER A 100 21.62 2.35 8.96
CA SER A 100 20.62 2.64 7.92
C SER A 100 20.76 1.85 6.62
N SER A 101 21.57 0.78 6.59
CA SER A 101 21.67 -0.13 5.44
C SER A 101 20.34 -0.83 5.10
N GLY A 102 19.49 -1.07 6.10
CA GLY A 102 18.14 -1.63 5.93
C GLY A 102 17.06 -0.56 5.83
N SER A 103 16.27 -0.57 4.74
CA SER A 103 15.04 0.24 4.63
C SER A 103 13.80 -0.61 4.95
N SER A 104 12.94 -0.13 5.85
CA SER A 104 11.60 -0.72 6.06
C SER A 104 10.54 0.18 5.43
N SER A 105 10.49 0.19 4.09
CA SER A 105 9.52 0.98 3.32
C SER A 105 8.19 0.25 3.07
N ARG A 106 8.07 -1.03 3.47
CA ARG A 106 6.88 -1.88 3.24
C ARG A 106 6.33 -2.46 4.53
N SER A 107 5.90 -1.58 5.44
CA SER A 107 5.09 -2.01 6.59
C SER A 107 3.62 -2.06 6.20
N THR A 108 2.97 -3.20 6.42
CA THR A 108 1.50 -3.31 6.36
C THR A 108 0.83 -2.49 7.46
N LYS A 109 1.61 -1.99 8.44
CA LYS A 109 1.14 -1.33 9.67
C LYS A 109 0.15 -2.19 10.47
N LEU A 110 0.21 -3.52 10.25
CA LEU A 110 -0.61 -4.50 10.94
C LEU A 110 0.26 -5.31 11.90
N LEU A 111 -0.08 -5.26 13.19
CA LEU A 111 0.46 -6.17 14.20
C LEU A 111 -0.33 -7.48 14.14
N HIS A 112 0.22 -8.48 13.44
CA HIS A 112 -0.42 -9.79 13.32
C HIS A 112 -0.05 -10.68 14.50
N GLY A 113 -1.03 -11.35 15.11
CA GLY A 113 -0.80 -12.22 16.28
C GLY A 113 -0.38 -13.65 15.93
N GLY A 114 -0.13 -13.95 14.66
CA GLY A 114 0.53 -15.19 14.25
C GLY A 114 -0.38 -16.39 13.99
N VAL A 115 -1.66 -16.18 13.62
CA VAL A 115 -2.61 -17.27 13.32
C VAL A 115 -2.03 -18.28 12.32
N ARG A 116 -1.33 -17.79 11.28
CA ARG A 116 -0.65 -18.64 10.29
C ARG A 116 0.53 -19.43 10.86
N TYR A 117 1.21 -18.90 11.87
CA TYR A 117 2.28 -19.63 12.55
C TYR A 117 1.71 -20.72 13.46
N LEU A 118 0.53 -20.51 14.05
CA LEU A 118 -0.15 -21.54 14.83
C LEU A 118 -0.55 -22.73 13.95
N GLU A 119 -1.08 -22.48 12.76
CA GLU A 119 -1.37 -23.52 11.77
C GLU A 119 -0.12 -24.38 11.51
N LYS A 120 1.01 -23.76 11.18
CA LYS A 120 2.28 -24.47 10.97
C LYS A 120 2.77 -25.20 12.21
N ALA A 121 2.62 -24.60 13.40
CA ALA A 121 3.03 -25.22 14.65
C ALA A 121 2.25 -26.52 14.92
N VAL A 122 0.95 -26.53 14.63
CA VAL A 122 0.09 -27.69 14.83
C VAL A 122 0.35 -28.77 13.77
N PHE A 123 0.39 -28.41 12.49
CA PHE A 123 0.55 -29.40 11.41
C PHE A 123 1.97 -29.97 11.32
N ASN A 124 2.99 -29.18 11.65
CA ASN A 124 4.38 -29.61 11.56
C ASN A 124 5.01 -29.93 12.93
N LEU A 125 4.22 -29.87 14.01
CA LEU A 125 4.69 -30.05 15.39
C LEU A 125 5.91 -29.17 15.73
N ASP A 126 5.91 -27.95 15.20
CA ASP A 126 7.04 -27.02 15.33
C ASP A 126 6.87 -26.13 16.57
N TYR A 127 7.60 -26.49 17.63
CA TYR A 127 7.63 -25.74 18.88
C TYR A 127 8.17 -24.31 18.72
N GLY A 128 9.09 -24.10 17.77
CA GLY A 128 9.63 -22.77 17.46
C GLY A 128 8.54 -21.83 16.93
N GLN A 129 7.66 -22.34 16.07
CA GLN A 129 6.50 -21.58 15.58
C GLN A 129 5.50 -21.28 16.69
N LEU A 130 5.23 -22.25 17.58
CA LEU A 130 4.32 -22.03 18.72
C LEU A 130 4.85 -20.92 19.64
N LYS A 131 6.15 -20.94 19.96
CA LYS A 131 6.79 -19.90 20.77
C LYS A 131 6.66 -18.52 20.12
N LEU A 132 6.81 -18.46 18.79
CA LEU A 132 6.67 -17.22 18.02
C LEU A 132 5.23 -16.66 18.09
N VAL A 133 4.21 -17.52 18.04
CA VAL A 133 2.80 -17.10 18.24
C VAL A 133 2.61 -16.47 19.63
N LEU A 134 3.10 -17.13 20.68
CA LEU A 134 2.97 -16.64 22.05
C LEU A 134 3.67 -15.29 22.26
N HIS A 135 4.89 -15.14 21.73
CA HIS A 135 5.64 -13.90 21.79
C HIS A 135 4.94 -12.78 21.01
N ALA A 136 4.44 -13.06 19.80
CA ALA A 136 3.72 -12.08 18.99
C ALA A 136 2.43 -11.61 19.67
N LEU A 137 1.69 -12.51 20.32
CA LEU A 137 0.51 -12.17 21.13
C LEU A 137 0.85 -11.27 22.31
N GLU A 138 1.96 -11.56 22.99
CA GLU A 138 2.43 -10.78 24.13
C GLU A 138 2.91 -9.38 23.71
N GLU A 139 3.71 -9.28 22.65
CA GLU A 139 4.18 -8.00 22.09
C GLU A 139 3.02 -7.14 21.62
N ARG A 140 2.06 -7.71 20.87
CA ARG A 140 0.86 -7.00 20.44
C ARG A 140 0.09 -6.42 21.64
N ASN A 141 -0.09 -7.22 22.69
CA ASN A 141 -0.79 -6.77 23.89
C ASN A 141 -0.04 -5.63 24.59
N ARG A 142 1.29 -5.71 24.71
CA ARG A 142 2.12 -4.63 25.28
C ARG A 142 2.00 -3.34 24.46
N VAL A 143 2.03 -3.41 23.13
CA VAL A 143 1.86 -2.23 22.27
C VAL A 143 0.49 -1.60 22.48
N MET A 144 -0.57 -2.41 22.58
CA MET A 144 -1.91 -1.91 22.84
C MET A 144 -2.07 -1.26 24.23
N GLN A 145 -1.38 -1.78 25.24
CA GLN A 145 -1.37 -1.19 26.58
C GLN A 145 -0.56 0.11 26.63
N ASN A 146 0.59 0.16 25.95
CA ASN A 146 1.48 1.32 25.94
C ASN A 146 0.93 2.49 25.10
N ALA A 147 0.27 2.19 23.97
CA ALA A 147 -0.20 3.19 23.03
C ALA A 147 -1.60 2.87 22.46
N PRO A 148 -2.64 2.83 23.31
CA PRO A 148 -4.01 2.48 22.88
C PRO A 148 -4.60 3.47 21.87
N HIS A 149 -4.12 4.72 21.86
CA HIS A 149 -4.55 5.74 20.90
C HIS A 149 -3.90 5.60 19.52
N MET A 150 -2.80 4.85 19.40
CA MET A 150 -2.10 4.60 18.12
C MET A 150 -2.42 3.23 17.51
N CYS A 151 -3.03 2.33 18.29
CA CYS A 151 -3.30 0.95 17.89
C CYS A 151 -4.77 0.60 18.09
N ARG A 152 -5.45 0.19 17.02
CA ARG A 152 -6.87 -0.23 17.05
C ARG A 152 -7.04 -1.63 16.49
N PRO A 153 -7.91 -2.47 17.07
CA PRO A 153 -8.23 -3.76 16.50
C PRO A 153 -8.91 -3.58 15.14
N LEU A 154 -8.43 -4.31 14.13
CA LEU A 154 -9.00 -4.32 12.79
C LEU A 154 -9.61 -5.70 12.49
N PRO A 155 -10.92 -5.79 12.21
CA PRO A 155 -11.51 -7.05 11.77
C PRO A 155 -10.96 -7.41 10.39
N THR A 156 -10.58 -8.67 10.21
CA THR A 156 -10.12 -9.21 8.93
C THR A 156 -11.08 -10.29 8.49
N LEU A 157 -11.58 -10.21 7.26
CA LEU A 157 -12.50 -11.20 6.69
C LEU A 157 -11.73 -12.19 5.83
N THR A 158 -11.85 -13.47 6.13
CA THR A 158 -11.22 -14.56 5.37
C THR A 158 -12.29 -15.26 4.52
N PRO A 159 -12.18 -15.21 3.18
CA PRO A 159 -13.15 -15.90 2.32
C PRO A 159 -13.01 -17.41 2.46
N CYS A 160 -14.15 -18.10 2.57
CA CYS A 160 -14.25 -19.56 2.55
C CYS A 160 -14.92 -19.98 1.24
N TYR A 161 -14.32 -20.90 0.50
CA TYR A 161 -14.82 -21.32 -0.82
C TYR A 161 -15.47 -22.70 -0.79
N SER A 162 -15.24 -23.47 0.28
CA SER A 162 -15.86 -24.77 0.52
C SER A 162 -16.46 -24.87 1.93
N TRP A 163 -17.40 -25.81 2.12
CA TRP A 163 -17.94 -26.09 3.46
C TRP A 163 -16.88 -26.64 4.43
N PHE A 164 -15.88 -27.36 3.93
CA PHE A 164 -14.76 -27.83 4.74
C PHE A 164 -13.88 -26.68 5.22
N ASP A 165 -13.72 -25.62 4.42
CA ASP A 165 -12.98 -24.42 4.81
C ASP A 165 -13.61 -23.78 6.04
N VAL A 166 -14.95 -23.77 6.12
CA VAL A 166 -15.69 -23.21 7.27
C VAL A 166 -15.32 -23.94 8.55
N VAL A 167 -15.38 -25.28 8.54
CA VAL A 167 -15.03 -26.10 9.71
C VAL A 167 -13.55 -25.94 10.07
N TYR A 168 -12.67 -25.95 9.07
CA TYR A 168 -11.23 -25.80 9.23
C TYR A 168 -10.85 -24.47 9.88
N TYR A 169 -11.29 -23.35 9.29
CA TYR A 169 -10.98 -22.03 9.80
C TYR A 169 -11.64 -21.79 11.16
N TRP A 170 -12.87 -22.26 11.36
CA TRP A 170 -13.52 -22.17 12.66
C TRP A 170 -12.70 -22.88 13.74
N ALA A 171 -12.30 -24.14 13.51
CA ALA A 171 -11.52 -24.91 14.48
C ALA A 171 -10.14 -24.27 14.75
N GLY A 172 -9.44 -23.85 13.70
CA GLY A 172 -8.13 -23.19 13.81
C GLY A 172 -8.21 -21.85 14.55
N LEU A 173 -9.24 -21.04 14.28
CA LEU A 173 -9.44 -19.77 14.96
C LEU A 173 -9.87 -19.94 16.43
N LYS A 174 -10.65 -20.98 16.76
CA LYS A 174 -10.96 -21.31 18.16
C LYS A 174 -9.76 -21.83 18.92
N ALA A 175 -8.93 -22.68 18.30
CA ALA A 175 -7.66 -23.08 18.89
C ALA A 175 -6.75 -21.87 19.12
N TYR A 176 -6.73 -20.92 18.19
CA TYR A 176 -5.99 -19.67 18.35
C TYR A 176 -6.54 -18.79 19.48
N ASP A 177 -7.87 -18.64 19.59
CA ASP A 177 -8.50 -17.89 20.68
C ASP A 177 -8.14 -18.51 22.05
N LEU A 178 -8.09 -19.85 22.14
CA LEU A 178 -7.64 -20.56 23.33
C LEU A 178 -6.18 -20.26 23.68
N VAL A 179 -5.28 -20.32 22.69
CA VAL A 179 -3.84 -20.01 22.86
C VAL A 179 -3.64 -18.54 23.25
N ALA A 180 -4.46 -17.65 22.72
CA ALA A 180 -4.42 -16.23 23.04
C ALA A 180 -4.96 -15.91 24.44
N GLY A 181 -5.90 -16.70 24.97
CA GLY A 181 -6.40 -16.59 26.33
C GLY A 181 -6.91 -15.18 26.67
N THR A 182 -6.40 -14.59 27.76
CA THR A 182 -6.76 -13.22 28.18
C THR A 182 -6.25 -12.12 27.24
N ARG A 183 -5.42 -12.47 26.25
CA ARG A 183 -4.83 -11.54 25.28
C ARG A 183 -5.63 -11.43 23.98
N VAL A 184 -6.80 -12.08 23.90
CA VAL A 184 -7.73 -11.99 22.77
C VAL A 184 -8.32 -10.58 22.68
N LEU A 185 -8.32 -9.98 21.50
CA LEU A 185 -8.91 -8.65 21.26
C LEU A 185 -10.43 -8.73 21.11
N ARG A 186 -10.86 -9.65 20.26
CA ARG A 186 -12.24 -10.12 20.11
C ARG A 186 -12.19 -11.57 19.70
N LEU A 187 -13.16 -12.34 20.16
CA LEU A 187 -13.32 -13.73 19.73
C LEU A 187 -13.53 -13.78 18.22
N SER A 188 -12.90 -14.76 17.59
CA SER A 188 -13.22 -15.10 16.21
C SER A 188 -14.71 -15.42 16.10
N SER A 189 -15.38 -14.81 15.13
CA SER A 189 -16.81 -14.97 14.92
C SER A 189 -17.07 -15.06 13.43
N MET A 190 -18.08 -15.82 13.04
CA MET A 190 -18.56 -15.79 11.67
C MET A 190 -19.17 -14.41 11.38
N ALA A 191 -19.26 -14.04 10.10
CA ALA A 191 -19.87 -12.76 9.71
C ALA A 191 -21.32 -12.65 10.23
N GLU A 192 -22.05 -13.78 10.22
CA GLU A 192 -23.39 -13.89 10.82
C GLU A 192 -23.37 -13.62 12.33
N ASP A 193 -22.50 -14.29 13.10
CA ASP A 193 -22.34 -14.04 14.54
C ASP A 193 -22.03 -12.56 14.87
N ALA A 194 -21.23 -11.90 14.02
CA ALA A 194 -20.89 -10.49 14.18
C ALA A 194 -22.11 -9.58 13.97
N VAL A 195 -22.95 -9.92 12.97
CA VAL A 195 -24.21 -9.21 12.69
C VAL A 195 -25.23 -9.47 13.80
N ASP A 196 -25.35 -10.71 14.29
CA ASP A 196 -26.23 -11.07 15.41
C ASP A 196 -25.86 -10.34 16.70
N ALA A 197 -24.56 -10.24 16.98
CA ALA A 197 -24.07 -9.43 18.10
C ALA A 197 -24.41 -7.95 17.93
N ALA A 198 -24.28 -7.39 16.71
CA ALA A 198 -24.65 -6.01 16.43
C ALA A 198 -26.17 -5.77 16.57
N ILE A 199 -27.00 -6.70 16.11
CA ILE A 199 -28.46 -6.67 16.27
C ILE A 199 -28.83 -6.63 17.75
N LYS A 200 -28.23 -7.53 18.54
CA LYS A 200 -28.47 -7.62 19.99
C LYS A 200 -28.08 -6.34 20.73
N HIS A 201 -26.88 -5.80 20.49
CA HIS A 201 -26.40 -4.62 21.20
C HIS A 201 -27.01 -3.31 20.70
N GLY A 202 -27.34 -3.26 19.39
CA GLY A 202 -27.98 -2.11 18.77
C GLY A 202 -29.50 -2.08 18.91
N ASN A 203 -30.11 -3.08 19.56
CA ASN A 203 -31.57 -3.26 19.64
C ASN A 203 -32.26 -3.17 18.26
N LEU A 204 -31.60 -3.72 17.24
CA LEU A 204 -32.10 -3.70 15.85
C LEU A 204 -33.16 -4.80 15.68
N LYS A 205 -34.11 -4.58 14.78
CA LYS A 205 -35.19 -5.54 14.48
C LYS A 205 -35.15 -5.93 13.00
N PRO A 206 -34.37 -6.95 12.61
CA PRO A 206 -34.31 -7.39 11.23
C PRO A 206 -35.65 -7.99 10.79
N SER A 207 -36.01 -7.81 9.52
CA SER A 207 -37.22 -8.35 8.90
C SER A 207 -37.15 -9.86 8.65
N ASN A 208 -35.95 -10.41 8.56
CA ASN A 208 -35.68 -11.79 8.18
C ASN A 208 -34.39 -12.29 8.85
N ALA A 209 -34.22 -13.60 8.90
CA ALA A 209 -32.97 -14.24 9.31
C ALA A 209 -31.86 -14.01 8.28
N CYS A 210 -30.61 -14.35 8.66
CA CYS A 210 -29.46 -14.31 7.77
C CYS A 210 -29.69 -15.17 6.53
N VAL A 211 -29.43 -14.62 5.34
CA VAL A 211 -29.59 -15.31 4.04
C VAL A 211 -28.29 -15.35 3.24
N THR A 212 -27.16 -14.94 3.84
CA THR A 212 -25.90 -14.77 3.12
C THR A 212 -25.33 -16.06 2.54
N SER A 213 -25.70 -17.22 3.09
CA SER A 213 -25.32 -18.55 2.56
C SER A 213 -25.84 -18.84 1.15
N HIS A 214 -26.96 -18.22 0.77
CA HIS A 214 -27.62 -18.40 -0.52
C HIS A 214 -27.53 -17.14 -1.40
N LEU A 215 -26.88 -16.09 -0.91
CA LEU A 215 -26.77 -14.82 -1.62
C LEU A 215 -25.51 -14.85 -2.50
N PRO A 216 -25.64 -14.94 -3.84
CA PRO A 216 -24.48 -14.85 -4.71
C PRO A 216 -23.83 -13.47 -4.58
N ILE A 217 -22.50 -13.45 -4.55
CA ILE A 217 -21.75 -12.20 -4.66
C ILE A 217 -21.96 -11.57 -6.04
N LEU A 218 -21.71 -10.27 -6.15
CA LEU A 218 -21.80 -9.54 -7.42
C LEU A 218 -20.94 -10.23 -8.50
N GLY A 219 -21.52 -10.42 -9.69
CA GLY A 219 -20.88 -11.15 -10.79
C GLY A 219 -21.13 -12.67 -10.81
N ALA A 220 -21.55 -13.30 -9.70
CA ALA A 220 -21.75 -14.75 -9.67
C ALA A 220 -23.13 -15.19 -10.19
N TYR A 221 -24.09 -14.27 -10.32
CA TYR A 221 -25.46 -14.62 -10.70
C TYR A 221 -25.57 -15.13 -12.14
N LYS A 222 -26.06 -16.36 -12.33
CA LYS A 222 -26.19 -17.03 -13.65
C LYS A 222 -24.87 -17.17 -14.43
N TRP A 223 -23.74 -17.09 -13.75
CA TRP A 223 -22.45 -17.31 -14.40
C TRP A 223 -22.18 -18.81 -14.56
N GLU A 224 -21.74 -19.20 -15.75
CA GLU A 224 -21.26 -20.54 -16.06
C GLU A 224 -19.87 -20.47 -16.71
N PRO A 225 -19.04 -21.52 -16.60
CA PRO A 225 -17.74 -21.55 -17.26
C PRO A 225 -17.79 -21.36 -18.79
N SER A 226 -18.94 -21.62 -19.42
CA SER A 226 -19.23 -21.44 -20.84
C SER A 226 -19.68 -20.01 -21.20
N SER A 227 -20.01 -19.16 -20.23
CA SER A 227 -20.60 -17.82 -20.46
C SER A 227 -19.70 -16.88 -21.28
N PHE A 228 -18.39 -17.12 -21.33
CA PHE A 228 -17.50 -16.36 -22.19
C PHE A 228 -17.81 -16.51 -23.70
N THR A 229 -18.43 -17.62 -24.10
CA THR A 229 -18.80 -17.86 -25.51
C THR A 229 -19.93 -16.93 -25.94
N THR A 230 -20.95 -16.76 -25.09
CA THR A 230 -22.02 -15.80 -25.28
C THR A 230 -21.47 -14.39 -25.33
N LEU A 231 -20.56 -14.03 -24.41
CA LEU A 231 -19.91 -12.71 -24.39
C LEU A 231 -19.11 -12.44 -25.67
N ALA A 232 -18.37 -13.44 -26.17
CA ALA A 232 -17.60 -13.32 -27.41
C ALA A 232 -18.47 -13.13 -28.65
N GLN A 233 -19.68 -13.70 -28.64
CA GLN A 233 -20.66 -13.61 -29.73
C GLN A 233 -21.48 -12.32 -29.68
N SER A 234 -21.84 -11.86 -28.48
CA SER A 234 -22.66 -10.67 -28.28
C SER A 234 -21.90 -9.36 -28.44
N CYS A 235 -20.63 -9.31 -28.02
CA CYS A 235 -19.83 -8.10 -28.07
C CYS A 235 -19.20 -7.92 -29.46
N VAL A 236 -19.88 -7.16 -30.30
CA VAL A 236 -19.40 -6.79 -31.64
C VAL A 236 -18.48 -5.58 -31.52
N ARG A 237 -17.18 -5.79 -31.69
CA ARG A 237 -16.21 -4.69 -31.74
C ARG A 237 -16.20 -4.07 -33.13
N MET A 238 -16.64 -2.83 -33.23
CA MET A 238 -16.61 -2.06 -34.46
C MET A 238 -15.15 -1.75 -34.89
N LYS A 239 -14.62 -2.47 -35.88
CA LYS A 239 -13.28 -2.21 -36.44
C LYS A 239 -13.39 -1.24 -37.61
N ARG A 240 -12.70 -0.10 -37.55
CA ARG A 240 -12.51 0.79 -38.70
C ARG A 240 -11.40 0.23 -39.60
N THR A 241 -11.74 -0.07 -40.85
CA THR A 241 -10.75 -0.40 -41.88
C THR A 241 -9.94 0.82 -42.29
N ARG A 242 -8.80 0.59 -42.96
CA ARG A 242 -7.92 1.64 -43.52
C ARG A 242 -8.65 2.61 -44.47
N ASN A 243 -9.80 2.19 -45.00
CA ASN A 243 -10.65 2.96 -45.92
C ASN A 243 -11.88 3.57 -45.21
N GLY A 244 -11.89 3.63 -43.87
CA GLY A 244 -12.97 4.24 -43.08
C GLY A 244 -14.23 3.39 -42.90
N LYS A 245 -14.35 2.23 -43.57
CA LYS A 245 -15.50 1.32 -43.41
C LYS A 245 -15.46 0.64 -42.04
N VAL A 246 -16.53 0.77 -41.27
CA VAL A 246 -16.71 0.09 -39.99
C VAL A 246 -17.25 -1.31 -40.25
N ILE A 247 -16.52 -2.34 -39.83
CA ILE A 247 -16.93 -3.74 -39.92
C ILE A 247 -17.12 -4.32 -38.51
N PRO A 248 -18.18 -5.12 -38.29
CA PRO A 248 -18.37 -5.85 -37.05
C PRO A 248 -17.25 -6.89 -36.92
N GLY A 249 -16.38 -6.70 -35.93
CA GLY A 249 -15.33 -7.65 -35.57
C GLY A 249 -15.74 -8.45 -34.34
N THR A 250 -15.49 -9.76 -34.34
CA THR A 250 -15.66 -10.60 -33.17
C THR A 250 -14.69 -10.18 -32.05
N MET A 251 -15.15 -10.24 -30.80
CA MET A 251 -14.30 -10.05 -29.63
C MET A 251 -13.23 -11.15 -29.59
N ASP A 252 -12.03 -10.79 -29.18
CA ASP A 252 -10.96 -11.77 -28.99
C ASP A 252 -11.31 -12.75 -27.85
N ALA A 253 -11.17 -14.05 -28.11
CA ALA A 253 -11.57 -15.09 -27.16
C ALA A 253 -10.82 -14.99 -25.81
N SER A 254 -9.56 -14.52 -25.81
CA SER A 254 -8.82 -14.34 -24.55
C SER A 254 -9.39 -13.22 -23.68
N VAL A 255 -9.88 -12.15 -24.32
CA VAL A 255 -10.55 -11.03 -23.65
C VAL A 255 -11.91 -11.47 -23.13
N ALA A 256 -12.71 -12.15 -23.96
CA ALA A 256 -14.02 -12.66 -23.54
C ALA A 256 -13.91 -13.59 -22.33
N LYS A 257 -12.92 -14.50 -22.36
CA LYS A 257 -12.64 -15.41 -21.26
C LYS A 257 -12.22 -14.66 -19.99
N HIS A 258 -11.31 -13.69 -20.11
CA HIS A 258 -10.86 -12.84 -19.00
C HIS A 258 -12.01 -12.07 -18.36
N LEU A 259 -12.83 -11.38 -19.15
CA LEU A 259 -13.95 -10.58 -18.66
C LEU A 259 -14.98 -11.46 -17.95
N SER A 260 -15.35 -12.58 -18.58
CA SER A 260 -16.26 -13.55 -17.99
C SER A 260 -15.72 -14.14 -16.69
N SER A 261 -14.43 -14.50 -16.61
CA SER A 261 -13.87 -15.07 -15.38
C SER A 261 -13.70 -14.05 -14.26
N SER A 262 -13.48 -12.78 -14.59
CA SER A 262 -13.14 -11.74 -13.61
C SER A 262 -14.37 -11.00 -13.08
N TYR A 263 -15.31 -10.67 -13.96
CA TYR A 263 -16.52 -9.89 -13.62
C TYR A 263 -17.81 -10.71 -13.68
N GLY A 264 -17.74 -11.92 -14.24
CA GLY A 264 -18.89 -12.82 -14.32
C GLY A 264 -20.06 -12.21 -15.08
N SER A 265 -21.24 -12.19 -14.47
CA SER A 265 -22.44 -11.56 -15.02
C SER A 265 -22.36 -10.04 -15.17
N MET A 266 -21.38 -9.40 -14.51
CA MET A 266 -21.12 -7.96 -14.60
C MET A 266 -20.16 -7.60 -15.74
N ALA A 267 -19.68 -8.59 -16.51
CA ALA A 267 -18.96 -8.35 -17.76
C ALA A 267 -19.94 -7.72 -18.78
N GLU A 268 -20.21 -6.43 -18.63
CA GLU A 268 -21.16 -5.70 -19.44
C GLU A 268 -20.77 -5.73 -20.92
N GLN A 269 -21.81 -5.86 -21.75
CA GLN A 269 -21.77 -5.72 -23.20
C GLN A 269 -21.75 -4.24 -23.59
N ASP A 270 -20.85 -3.45 -23.01
CA ASP A 270 -20.65 -2.09 -23.49
C ASP A 270 -20.14 -2.16 -24.93
N GLU A 271 -20.80 -1.49 -25.86
CA GLU A 271 -20.38 -1.46 -27.27
C GLU A 271 -18.99 -0.83 -27.44
N ASN A 272 -18.53 -0.08 -26.43
CA ASN A 272 -17.28 0.67 -26.46
C ASN A 272 -16.23 0.15 -25.45
N LEU A 273 -15.93 -1.15 -25.53
CA LEU A 273 -14.88 -1.84 -24.76
C LEU A 273 -13.46 -1.23 -24.89
N GLY A 274 -13.26 -0.27 -25.79
CA GLY A 274 -11.99 0.43 -25.95
C GLY A 274 -10.87 -0.44 -26.52
N LYS A 275 -9.62 0.03 -26.33
CA LYS A 275 -8.41 -0.68 -26.75
C LYS A 275 -7.83 -1.50 -25.59
N ARG A 276 -6.96 -2.45 -25.93
CA ARG A 276 -6.13 -3.12 -24.93
C ARG A 276 -5.12 -2.13 -24.34
N LEU A 277 -4.92 -2.22 -23.03
CA LEU A 277 -3.97 -1.40 -22.30
C LEU A 277 -2.52 -1.80 -22.57
N ALA A 278 -2.26 -3.09 -22.75
CA ALA A 278 -0.93 -3.62 -23.05
C ALA A 278 -1.01 -4.75 -24.09
N HIS A 279 0.03 -4.87 -24.93
CA HIS A 279 0.12 -5.97 -25.90
C HIS A 279 0.29 -7.32 -25.18
N GLY A 280 -0.39 -8.35 -25.67
CA GLY A 280 -0.31 -9.70 -25.09
C GLY A 280 -1.20 -9.96 -23.86
N TYR A 281 -1.77 -8.91 -23.27
CA TYR A 281 -2.67 -9.03 -22.11
C TYR A 281 -4.13 -8.76 -22.49
N PRO A 282 -5.11 -9.37 -21.81
CA PRO A 282 -6.53 -9.21 -22.12
C PRO A 282 -7.17 -7.96 -21.49
N TYR A 283 -6.39 -7.07 -20.86
CA TYR A 283 -6.91 -5.91 -20.12
C TYR A 283 -7.29 -4.75 -21.06
N LEU A 284 -8.47 -4.18 -20.84
CA LEU A 284 -9.06 -3.13 -21.67
C LEU A 284 -9.15 -1.78 -20.96
N GLU A 285 -9.18 -0.70 -21.74
CA GLU A 285 -9.44 0.66 -21.24
C GLU A 285 -10.81 0.77 -20.55
N ALA A 286 -11.83 0.08 -21.07
CA ALA A 286 -13.16 0.08 -20.48
C ALA A 286 -13.19 -0.55 -19.08
N GLU A 287 -12.30 -1.50 -18.78
CA GLU A 287 -12.19 -2.07 -17.42
C GLU A 287 -11.73 -1.03 -16.41
N VAL A 288 -10.88 -0.08 -16.81
CA VAL A 288 -10.44 1.02 -15.92
C VAL A 288 -11.65 1.87 -15.55
N ALA A 289 -12.44 2.29 -16.55
CA ALA A 289 -13.64 3.09 -16.31
C ALA A 289 -14.68 2.33 -15.46
N TYR A 290 -14.90 1.04 -15.75
CA TYR A 290 -15.77 0.19 -14.93
C TYR A 290 -15.30 0.12 -13.48
N CYS A 291 -14.00 -0.13 -13.24
CA CYS A 291 -13.44 -0.20 -11.90
C CYS A 291 -13.60 1.11 -11.12
N VAL A 292 -13.52 2.27 -11.77
CA VAL A 292 -13.74 3.58 -11.15
C VAL A 292 -15.20 3.77 -10.73
N ARG A 293 -16.12 3.40 -11.62
CA ARG A 293 -17.57 3.61 -11.43
C ARG A 293 -18.18 2.61 -10.44
N ASN A 294 -17.73 1.35 -10.48
CA ASN A 294 -18.40 0.24 -9.81
C ASN A 294 -17.55 -0.46 -8.73
N GLU A 295 -16.22 -0.30 -8.76
CA GLU A 295 -15.30 -1.01 -7.84
C GLU A 295 -14.41 -0.09 -7.00
N TYR A 296 -14.79 1.19 -6.88
CA TYR A 296 -14.06 2.19 -6.08
C TYR A 296 -12.55 2.22 -6.37
N CYS A 297 -12.16 2.11 -7.64
CA CYS A 297 -10.76 2.24 -8.03
C CYS A 297 -10.32 3.71 -7.93
N GLU A 298 -9.53 4.02 -6.90
CA GLU A 298 -9.12 5.39 -6.57
C GLU A 298 -7.69 5.75 -7.02
N SER A 299 -6.89 4.78 -7.47
CA SER A 299 -5.51 5.04 -7.90
C SER A 299 -5.06 4.10 -9.00
N ALA A 300 -4.01 4.49 -9.74
CA ALA A 300 -3.45 3.64 -10.78
C ALA A 300 -2.87 2.34 -10.19
N ILE A 301 -2.31 2.40 -8.98
CA ILE A 301 -1.82 1.24 -8.23
C ILE A 301 -2.97 0.27 -7.90
N ASP A 302 -4.15 0.78 -7.54
CA ASP A 302 -5.32 -0.06 -7.26
C ASP A 302 -5.67 -0.92 -8.48
N PHE A 303 -5.74 -0.29 -9.65
CA PHE A 303 -6.05 -1.00 -10.89
C PHE A 303 -5.00 -2.05 -11.25
N ILE A 304 -3.72 -1.67 -11.33
CA ILE A 304 -2.65 -2.56 -11.83
C ILE A 304 -2.27 -3.66 -10.83
N ALA A 305 -2.48 -3.45 -9.53
CA ALA A 305 -2.12 -4.41 -8.49
C ALA A 305 -3.31 -5.27 -8.03
N ARG A 306 -4.49 -4.66 -7.83
CA ARG A 306 -5.63 -5.32 -7.17
C ARG A 306 -6.74 -5.72 -8.13
N ARG A 307 -6.97 -4.98 -9.22
CA ARG A 307 -8.03 -5.29 -10.21
C ARG A 307 -7.56 -6.23 -11.31
N THR A 308 -6.38 -5.98 -11.88
CA THR A 308 -5.85 -6.77 -13.01
C THR A 308 -4.61 -7.59 -12.68
N ARG A 309 -3.92 -7.29 -11.57
CA ARG A 309 -2.63 -7.90 -11.16
C ARG A 309 -1.51 -7.76 -12.22
N LEU A 310 -1.68 -6.92 -13.24
CA LEU A 310 -0.71 -6.70 -14.32
C LEU A 310 0.69 -6.34 -13.79
N ALA A 311 0.76 -5.56 -12.69
CA ALA A 311 2.03 -5.19 -12.06
C ALA A 311 2.84 -6.39 -11.54
N PHE A 312 2.20 -7.50 -11.20
CA PHE A 312 2.87 -8.72 -10.71
C PHE A 312 3.20 -9.69 -11.84
N LEU A 313 2.42 -9.68 -12.92
CA LEU A 313 2.64 -10.55 -14.08
C LEU A 313 3.77 -10.01 -14.96
N ASP A 314 3.74 -8.70 -15.25
CA ASP A 314 4.72 -8.06 -16.12
C ASP A 314 4.81 -6.56 -15.85
N VAL A 315 5.88 -6.20 -15.15
CA VAL A 315 6.18 -4.82 -14.75
C VAL A 315 6.37 -3.91 -15.97
N ASN A 316 6.90 -4.43 -17.08
CA ASN A 316 7.15 -3.61 -18.27
C ASN A 316 5.85 -3.34 -19.02
N ALA A 317 4.98 -4.34 -19.16
CA ALA A 317 3.65 -4.16 -19.72
C ALA A 317 2.79 -3.23 -18.84
N ALA A 318 2.89 -3.34 -17.51
CA ALA A 318 2.24 -2.43 -16.57
C ALA A 318 2.72 -0.98 -16.75
N ALA A 319 4.04 -0.77 -16.88
CA ALA A 319 4.62 0.56 -17.10
C ALA A 319 4.17 1.17 -18.45
N GLN A 320 4.06 0.37 -19.51
CA GLN A 320 3.57 0.82 -20.81
C GLN A 320 2.07 1.19 -20.78
N ALA A 321 1.26 0.44 -20.02
CA ALA A 321 -0.16 0.71 -19.86
C ALA A 321 -0.45 1.93 -18.96
N LEU A 322 0.47 2.25 -18.05
CA LEU A 322 0.25 3.20 -16.97
C LEU A 322 -0.20 4.61 -17.43
N PRO A 323 0.40 5.25 -18.45
CA PRO A 323 -0.05 6.57 -18.90
C PRO A 323 -1.51 6.57 -19.35
N ARG A 324 -1.94 5.49 -20.02
CA ARG A 324 -3.32 5.38 -20.52
C ARG A 324 -4.30 5.12 -19.38
N ILE A 325 -3.93 4.27 -18.41
CA ILE A 325 -4.72 4.01 -17.21
C ILE A 325 -4.96 5.31 -16.44
N ILE A 326 -3.89 6.07 -16.16
CA ILE A 326 -3.98 7.34 -15.45
C ILE A 326 -4.86 8.34 -16.20
N GLN A 327 -4.75 8.41 -17.52
CA GLN A 327 -5.60 9.30 -18.33
C GLN A 327 -7.09 8.95 -18.21
N VAL A 328 -7.44 7.67 -18.24
CA VAL A 328 -8.83 7.22 -18.07
C VAL A 328 -9.32 7.52 -16.66
N LEU A 329 -8.53 7.19 -15.63
CA LEU A 329 -8.84 7.53 -14.22
C LEU A 329 -9.08 9.03 -14.03
N ALA A 330 -8.19 9.87 -14.58
CA ALA A 330 -8.29 11.32 -14.48
C ALA A 330 -9.54 11.86 -15.16
N THR A 331 -9.93 11.28 -16.30
CA THR A 331 -11.15 11.66 -17.02
C THR A 331 -12.41 11.32 -16.23
N GLU A 332 -12.48 10.12 -15.66
CA GLU A 332 -13.64 9.65 -14.88
C GLU A 332 -13.78 10.38 -13.53
N ARG A 333 -12.67 10.83 -12.93
CA ARG A 333 -12.66 11.50 -11.62
C ARG A 333 -12.49 13.02 -11.67
N GLY A 334 -12.26 13.60 -12.85
CA GLY A 334 -12.00 15.04 -13.00
C GLY A 334 -10.72 15.49 -12.30
N TRP A 335 -9.63 14.71 -12.38
CA TRP A 335 -8.37 15.06 -11.74
C TRP A 335 -7.66 16.24 -12.43
N ASN A 336 -6.99 17.07 -11.62
CA ASN A 336 -6.14 18.15 -12.11
C ASN A 336 -4.73 17.65 -12.46
N GLY A 337 -3.94 18.50 -13.13
CA GLY A 337 -2.58 18.15 -13.57
C GLY A 337 -1.67 17.72 -12.41
N GLU A 338 -1.75 18.39 -11.25
CA GLU A 338 -0.95 18.04 -10.08
C GLU A 338 -1.26 16.64 -9.53
N ARG A 339 -2.55 16.26 -9.50
CA ARG A 339 -2.95 14.91 -9.10
C ARG A 339 -2.47 13.86 -10.09
N LEU A 340 -2.53 14.17 -11.38
CA LEU A 340 -2.10 13.27 -12.45
C LEU A 340 -0.60 12.96 -12.36
N GLU A 341 0.22 13.99 -12.14
CA GLU A 341 1.66 13.85 -11.93
C GLU A 341 1.99 13.03 -10.67
N ARG A 342 1.28 13.29 -9.56
CA ARG A 342 1.45 12.53 -8.31
C ARG A 342 1.13 11.05 -8.49
N GLU A 343 0.01 10.73 -9.12
CA GLU A 343 -0.38 9.35 -9.41
C GLU A 343 0.62 8.65 -10.32
N ARG A 344 1.20 9.37 -11.31
CA ARG A 344 2.28 8.83 -12.13
C ARG A 344 3.50 8.49 -11.28
N MET A 345 3.97 9.43 -10.46
CA MET A 345 5.14 9.23 -9.61
C MET A 345 4.94 8.06 -8.63
N ASP A 346 3.78 8.00 -7.97
CA ASP A 346 3.45 6.95 -7.01
C ASP A 346 3.41 5.56 -7.68
N ALA A 347 2.76 5.47 -8.85
CA ALA A 347 2.64 4.21 -9.57
C ALA A 347 3.96 3.76 -10.22
N GLU A 348 4.77 4.67 -10.75
CA GLU A 348 6.12 4.36 -11.25
C GLU A 348 7.03 3.90 -10.10
N GLY A 349 7.01 4.60 -8.97
CA GLY A 349 7.73 4.21 -7.77
C GLY A 349 7.33 2.82 -7.27
N PHE A 350 6.02 2.51 -7.27
CA PHE A 350 5.51 1.19 -6.95
C PHE A 350 6.06 0.10 -7.88
N LEU A 351 6.04 0.32 -9.20
CA LEU A 351 6.56 -0.63 -10.19
C LEU A 351 8.08 -0.84 -10.06
N GLN A 352 8.84 0.19 -9.70
CA GLN A 352 10.28 0.07 -9.46
C GLN A 352 10.60 -0.93 -8.34
N THR A 353 9.75 -1.04 -7.31
CA THR A 353 9.96 -1.99 -6.20
C THR A 353 10.03 -3.46 -6.65
N PHE A 354 9.51 -3.79 -7.83
CA PHE A 354 9.58 -5.15 -8.41
C PHE A 354 10.79 -5.35 -9.32
N LYS A 355 11.39 -4.28 -9.85
CA LYS A 355 12.58 -4.36 -10.72
C LYS A 355 13.86 -4.55 -9.91
N THR A 356 13.96 -3.96 -8.73
CA THR A 356 15.17 -3.97 -7.91
C THR A 356 15.55 -5.36 -7.37
N VAL A 357 14.61 -6.31 -7.32
CA VAL A 357 14.85 -7.68 -6.86
C VAL A 357 15.67 -8.52 -7.86
N LYS A 358 15.75 -8.10 -9.13
CA LYS A 358 16.42 -8.86 -10.20
C LYS A 358 17.93 -8.63 -10.32
N MET A 359 18.53 -7.78 -9.47
CA MET A 359 19.95 -7.40 -9.54
C MET A 359 20.79 -7.90 -8.34
N LEU A 360 20.53 -9.10 -7.84
CA LEU A 360 21.49 -9.81 -6.99
C LEU A 360 22.21 -10.86 -7.85
N PRO A 361 23.52 -10.70 -8.14
CA PRO A 361 24.29 -11.74 -8.81
C PRO A 361 24.43 -12.95 -7.88
N SER A 362 24.27 -14.13 -8.49
CA SER A 362 24.42 -15.48 -7.89
C SER A 362 25.84 -15.75 -7.39
#